data_AF-A0AA43J9T2-F1
#
_entry.id   AF-A0AA43J9T2-F1
#
_cell.length_a   1.000
_cell.length_b   1.000
_cell.length_c   1.000
_cell.angle_alpha   90.00
_cell.angle_beta   90.00
_cell.angle_gamma   90.00
#
_symmetry.space_group_name_H-M   'P 1'
#
loop_
_entity.id
_entity.type
_entity.pdbx_description
1 polymer ?
#
loop_
_entity_poly.entity_id
_entity_poly.type
_entity_poly.pdbx_seq_one_letter_code
_entity_poly.pdbx_strand_id
1 'polypeptide(L)'
;MPGPAHTPSTPTLSKPPVGRRYARWRATAMKAAVLMVNGYFLLGMGDCNGGSSSSIHESVPAGPTLSALTLSAGLLNPSFDPDVTTYDTMFIGDTNVTVTPTAADAGTTITVNSTPVTSGNASGAINLPSGNTTITLVLTGTDGLTNTYTITAHRLAQQAYAKANNQGAGDELGFSVALDGDTLVVGSRREAGSGTGVNPAHNNGASDSGAAYVFVRNGTTWTQQAYVKASNTGSGDQFGYSVALVGDTIAVGAPFEDGSTTGVNGADDNGALAAGAVYVFTRSGTTWSQQAYIKASNTGADDQFGWSVALSGNTLVVGAPDEDGNGTGINPADSGTISNSGAVYVFGRSGTTWTQQAYVKASNTGAGDLFGHSVAFDENTLALGARGEDGGGTGVTAGSPTDGVTGNGASDSGAVYLFTRSGTTWTQQAYVKASNTGANDGFGISVALSGNTLAVGARSESSNATGINGADNNSASASGAAYVFTRTDTTWNQQAYIKASNTQAGDNFGAAVDVDGDILIVGTGVDDLGPFPSEDSGANGVNGNDSDNSIVDSGAAYIFRRVGSTWSQQAYVKASNTGSDDLFGIAVAVSGDTIAVGAYREDSNATTINPGSAAEADNSATDAGAVYVFQ
;
A
#
# COMPACT_ATOMS: atom_id res chain seq x y z
N MET A 1 -11.48 71.40 13.71
CA MET A 1 -11.19 70.84 15.05
C MET A 1 -12.12 71.51 16.06
N PRO A 2 -12.54 70.88 17.17
CA PRO A 2 -12.48 69.45 17.53
C PRO A 2 -13.88 68.88 17.89
N GLY A 3 -13.98 67.60 18.28
CA GLY A 3 -15.05 67.08 19.15
C GLY A 3 -15.91 65.91 18.61
N PRO A 4 -16.45 65.00 19.47
CA PRO A 4 -16.61 63.59 19.08
C PRO A 4 -17.96 62.89 19.42
N ALA A 5 -18.06 61.63 18.97
CA ALA A 5 -18.77 60.46 19.55
C ALA A 5 -20.29 60.52 19.89
N HIS A 6 -21.06 59.52 19.42
CA HIS A 6 -21.70 58.45 20.24
C HIS A 6 -22.66 57.54 19.41
N THR A 7 -22.78 56.28 19.81
CA THR A 7 -23.81 55.28 19.44
C THR A 7 -24.67 54.95 20.69
N PRO A 8 -25.70 54.06 20.66
CA PRO A 8 -26.58 53.55 19.59
C PRO A 8 -28.11 53.70 19.92
N SER A 9 -29.02 53.29 19.01
CA SER A 9 -30.29 52.58 19.36
C SER A 9 -31.21 52.28 18.15
N THR A 10 -31.80 51.08 18.17
CA THR A 10 -33.08 50.70 17.52
C THR A 10 -34.24 50.96 18.53
N PRO A 11 -35.53 51.16 18.14
CA PRO A 11 -36.28 50.24 17.26
C PRO A 11 -37.44 50.80 16.39
N THR A 12 -38.00 49.92 15.55
CA THR A 12 -39.40 49.85 15.03
C THR A 12 -40.06 51.09 14.38
N LEU A 13 -40.35 50.98 13.08
CA LEU A 13 -41.12 51.94 12.29
C LEU A 13 -42.65 51.71 12.34
N SER A 14 -43.41 52.80 12.36
CA SER A 14 -44.87 52.83 12.16
C SER A 14 -45.27 53.57 10.85
N LYS A 15 -46.45 53.24 10.32
CA LYS A 15 -47.09 53.69 9.06
C LYS A 15 -48.14 54.81 9.34
N PRO A 16 -48.89 55.43 8.39
CA PRO A 16 -49.07 55.23 6.92
C PRO A 16 -48.76 56.56 6.14
N PRO A 17 -49.36 56.99 5.00
CA PRO A 17 -50.29 56.36 4.02
C PRO A 17 -50.02 56.55 2.49
N VAL A 18 -50.72 55.71 1.68
CA VAL A 18 -51.37 55.92 0.34
C VAL A 18 -50.66 56.78 -0.74
N GLY A 19 -50.47 56.35 -2.00
CA GLY A 19 -50.90 55.15 -2.77
C GLY A 19 -50.13 55.09 -4.13
N ARG A 20 -50.41 54.25 -5.14
CA ARG A 20 -51.59 53.41 -5.46
C ARG A 20 -51.18 52.05 -6.09
N ARG A 21 -51.89 50.99 -5.67
CA ARG A 21 -52.19 49.70 -6.33
C ARG A 21 -51.33 49.24 -7.54
N TYR A 22 -50.48 48.24 -7.30
CA TYR A 22 -50.43 47.00 -8.11
C TYR A 22 -50.61 45.80 -7.18
N ALA A 23 -51.29 44.75 -7.65
CA ALA A 23 -51.65 43.60 -6.81
C ALA A 23 -50.52 42.57 -6.72
N ARG A 24 -50.37 41.97 -5.54
CA ARG A 24 -49.39 40.91 -5.22
C ARG A 24 -49.71 39.63 -6.02
N TRP A 25 -48.79 39.11 -6.83
CA TRP A 25 -47.85 38.04 -6.45
C TRP A 25 -48.19 37.28 -5.15
N ARG A 26 -48.81 36.10 -5.26
CA ARG A 26 -48.69 35.03 -4.27
C ARG A 26 -47.76 33.95 -4.83
N ALA A 27 -46.97 33.36 -3.97
CA ALA A 27 -45.89 32.46 -4.35
C ALA A 27 -46.38 31.03 -4.59
N THR A 28 -45.80 30.40 -5.61
CA THR A 28 -45.38 28.99 -5.57
C THR A 28 -43.99 28.92 -6.22
N ALA A 29 -42.94 29.19 -5.43
CA ALA A 29 -41.58 28.92 -5.88
C ALA A 29 -41.27 27.45 -5.62
N MET A 30 -41.60 26.58 -6.58
CA MET A 30 -41.06 25.22 -6.57
C MET A 30 -39.55 25.31 -6.85
N LYS A 31 -38.74 24.92 -5.87
CA LYS A 31 -37.35 24.54 -6.11
C LYS A 31 -37.38 23.33 -7.05
N ALA A 32 -36.91 23.50 -8.29
CA ALA A 32 -36.52 22.35 -9.10
C ALA A 32 -35.23 21.80 -8.48
N ALA A 33 -35.33 20.68 -7.76
CA ALA A 33 -34.17 19.88 -7.42
C ALA A 33 -33.76 19.11 -8.68
N VAL A 34 -32.56 19.40 -9.20
CA VAL A 34 -31.97 18.59 -10.28
C VAL A 34 -31.37 17.35 -9.63
N LEU A 35 -32.05 16.21 -9.77
CA LEU A 35 -31.46 14.90 -9.50
C LEU A 35 -31.02 14.31 -10.83
N MET A 36 -29.71 14.16 -11.04
CA MET A 36 -29.20 13.40 -12.18
C MET A 36 -29.26 11.90 -11.86
N VAL A 37 -29.97 11.14 -12.70
CA VAL A 37 -29.80 9.70 -12.85
C VAL A 37 -29.86 9.41 -14.35
N ASN A 38 -28.82 8.76 -14.88
CA ASN A 38 -28.76 8.19 -16.23
C ASN A 38 -29.17 9.11 -17.40
N GLY A 39 -28.65 10.34 -17.45
CA GLY A 39 -28.34 11.02 -18.71
C GLY A 39 -29.46 11.63 -19.57
N TYR A 40 -30.74 11.55 -19.20
CA TYR A 40 -31.84 12.08 -20.04
C TYR A 40 -32.40 13.44 -19.56
N PHE A 41 -32.62 14.36 -20.50
CA PHE A 41 -33.35 15.62 -20.29
C PHE A 41 -34.87 15.39 -20.33
N LEU A 42 -35.62 16.01 -19.41
CA LEU A 42 -37.08 16.09 -19.48
C LEU A 42 -37.52 17.55 -19.63
N LEU A 43 -38.16 17.90 -20.76
CA LEU A 43 -38.73 19.24 -20.98
C LEU A 43 -40.27 19.15 -21.04
N GLY A 44 -40.92 19.25 -19.89
CA GLY A 44 -42.38 19.26 -19.79
C GLY A 44 -42.97 20.66 -20.04
N MET A 45 -43.42 20.95 -21.26
CA MET A 45 -44.40 22.03 -21.48
C MET A 45 -45.81 21.46 -21.32
N GLY A 46 -46.53 21.92 -20.31
CA GLY A 46 -47.90 21.50 -20.05
C GLY A 46 -48.90 22.32 -20.84
N ASP A 47 -49.66 21.68 -21.72
CA ASP A 47 -50.91 22.21 -22.27
C ASP A 47 -52.07 21.30 -21.88
N CYS A 48 -53.20 21.92 -21.54
CA CYS A 48 -54.34 21.25 -20.94
C CYS A 48 -55.45 20.98 -21.95
N ASN A 49 -55.52 19.76 -22.50
CA ASN A 49 -56.80 19.19 -22.93
C ASN A 49 -56.79 17.66 -22.99
N GLY A 50 -57.96 17.04 -22.81
CA GLY A 50 -58.11 15.59 -22.75
C GLY A 50 -57.90 14.90 -24.09
N GLY A 51 -56.79 14.19 -24.24
CA GLY A 51 -56.50 13.29 -25.35
C GLY A 51 -55.32 12.39 -24.97
N SER A 52 -55.36 11.10 -25.35
CA SER A 52 -54.32 10.15 -25.00
C SER A 52 -53.01 10.46 -25.71
N SER A 53 -52.11 11.16 -25.04
CA SER A 53 -50.73 11.39 -25.48
C SER A 53 -49.95 10.07 -25.39
N SER A 54 -49.93 9.32 -26.48
CA SER A 54 -48.97 8.22 -26.65
C SER A 54 -47.58 8.84 -26.81
N SER A 55 -46.82 8.88 -25.72
CA SER A 55 -45.41 9.26 -25.75
C SER A 55 -44.63 8.15 -26.44
N ILE A 56 -44.36 8.33 -27.74
CA ILE A 56 -43.33 7.55 -28.43
C ILE A 56 -41.97 7.95 -27.86
N HIS A 57 -41.49 7.19 -26.87
CA HIS A 57 -40.07 7.12 -26.59
C HIS A 57 -39.44 6.35 -27.75
N GLU A 58 -39.04 7.08 -28.78
CA GLU A 58 -38.14 6.57 -29.80
C GLU A 58 -36.78 6.41 -29.14
N SER A 59 -36.52 5.21 -28.61
CA SER A 59 -35.23 4.83 -28.07
C SER A 59 -34.19 4.98 -29.16
N VAL A 60 -33.11 5.71 -28.88
CA VAL A 60 -31.88 5.63 -29.70
C VAL A 60 -31.54 4.14 -29.80
N PRO A 61 -31.41 3.56 -31.01
CA PRO A 61 -31.18 2.13 -31.11
C PRO A 61 -29.85 1.81 -30.44
N ALA A 62 -29.86 0.82 -29.55
CA ALA A 62 -28.63 0.31 -28.96
C ALA A 62 -27.75 -0.27 -30.07
N GLY A 63 -26.45 0.03 -30.04
CA GLY A 63 -25.49 -0.61 -30.94
C GLY A 63 -25.45 -2.14 -30.70
N PRO A 64 -24.95 -2.92 -31.67
CA PRO A 64 -24.87 -4.38 -31.55
C PRO A 64 -24.09 -4.80 -30.30
N THR A 65 -24.53 -5.86 -29.62
CA THR A 65 -23.88 -6.38 -28.41
C THR A 65 -23.25 -7.76 -28.64
N LEU A 66 -22.34 -8.14 -27.73
CA LEU A 66 -21.86 -9.51 -27.62
C LEU A 66 -22.85 -10.35 -26.79
N SER A 67 -23.01 -11.63 -27.15
CA SER A 67 -23.68 -12.65 -26.33
C SER A 67 -22.68 -13.53 -25.56
N ALA A 68 -21.42 -13.56 -25.99
CA ALA A 68 -20.31 -14.15 -25.25
C ALA A 68 -18.98 -13.52 -25.68
N LEU A 69 -18.02 -13.49 -24.76
CA LEU A 69 -16.62 -13.16 -25.02
C LEU A 69 -15.74 -14.10 -24.19
N THR A 70 -14.86 -14.86 -24.85
CA THR A 70 -13.91 -15.75 -24.16
C THR A 70 -12.49 -15.54 -24.69
N LEU A 71 -11.52 -15.89 -23.85
CA LEU A 71 -10.08 -15.82 -24.13
C LEU A 71 -9.49 -17.23 -24.16
N SER A 72 -8.39 -17.45 -24.87
CA SER A 72 -7.67 -18.74 -24.83
C SER A 72 -6.84 -18.95 -23.55
N ALA A 73 -6.55 -17.87 -22.83
CA ALA A 73 -5.86 -17.83 -21.54
C ALA A 73 -6.32 -16.58 -20.77
N GLY A 74 -6.10 -16.54 -19.46
CA GLY A 74 -6.59 -15.46 -18.59
C GLY A 74 -8.11 -15.49 -18.39
N LEU A 75 -8.59 -14.61 -17.50
CA LEU A 75 -10.02 -14.39 -17.22
C LEU A 75 -10.36 -12.92 -17.44
N LEU A 76 -11.58 -12.65 -17.92
CA LEU A 76 -12.11 -11.28 -18.00
C LEU A 76 -12.47 -10.78 -16.60
N ASN A 77 -12.09 -9.54 -16.31
CA ASN A 77 -12.44 -8.81 -15.10
C ASN A 77 -13.10 -7.47 -15.49
N PRO A 78 -14.39 -7.24 -15.17
CA PRO A 78 -15.33 -8.18 -14.56
C PRO A 78 -15.61 -9.39 -15.47
N SER A 79 -16.24 -10.43 -14.91
CA SER A 79 -16.78 -11.54 -15.70
C SER A 79 -17.68 -11.01 -16.82
N PHE A 80 -17.68 -11.66 -17.99
CA PHE A 80 -18.42 -11.20 -19.16
C PHE A 80 -19.89 -10.89 -18.84
N ASP A 81 -20.27 -9.65 -19.13
CA ASP A 81 -21.63 -9.12 -19.11
C ASP A 81 -21.82 -8.31 -20.42
N PRO A 82 -22.93 -8.50 -21.17
CA PRO A 82 -23.15 -7.85 -22.46
C PRO A 82 -23.21 -6.33 -22.40
N ASP A 83 -23.59 -5.75 -21.26
CA ASP A 83 -23.71 -4.30 -21.05
C ASP A 83 -22.36 -3.66 -20.65
N VAL A 84 -21.35 -4.47 -20.31
CA VAL A 84 -19.98 -4.01 -20.00
C VAL A 84 -19.14 -3.97 -21.28
N THR A 85 -18.59 -2.80 -21.61
CA THR A 85 -17.77 -2.59 -22.82
C THR A 85 -16.26 -2.47 -22.55
N THR A 86 -15.84 -2.59 -21.29
CA THR A 86 -14.43 -2.50 -20.89
C THR A 86 -14.09 -3.60 -19.90
N TYR A 87 -13.06 -4.38 -20.19
CA TYR A 87 -12.54 -5.44 -19.33
C TYR A 87 -11.03 -5.28 -19.14
N ASP A 88 -10.55 -5.76 -18.01
CA ASP A 88 -9.14 -6.02 -17.75
C ASP A 88 -8.91 -7.54 -17.69
N THR A 89 -7.68 -7.98 -17.92
CA THR A 89 -7.30 -9.38 -17.78
C THR A 89 -5.80 -9.50 -17.50
N MET A 90 -5.41 -10.46 -16.65
CA MET A 90 -4.01 -10.75 -16.33
C MET A 90 -3.54 -12.02 -17.05
N PHE A 91 -2.35 -11.93 -17.64
CA PHE A 91 -1.62 -12.98 -18.32
C PHE A 91 -0.30 -13.23 -17.59
N ILE A 92 0.09 -14.49 -17.49
CA ILE A 92 1.23 -14.90 -16.65
C ILE A 92 2.13 -15.78 -17.50
N GLY A 93 3.28 -15.24 -17.91
CA GLY A 93 4.17 -15.86 -18.89
C GLY A 93 3.62 -15.93 -20.32
N ASP A 94 2.30 -15.99 -20.52
CA ASP A 94 1.63 -16.04 -21.83
C ASP A 94 2.07 -14.88 -22.74
N THR A 95 2.77 -15.22 -23.82
CA THR A 95 3.26 -14.24 -24.81
C THR A 95 2.23 -13.93 -25.89
N ASN A 96 1.08 -14.60 -25.89
CA ASN A 96 0.00 -14.34 -26.85
C ASN A 96 -1.36 -14.87 -26.36
N VAL A 97 -2.44 -14.30 -26.90
CA VAL A 97 -3.83 -14.74 -26.65
C VAL A 97 -4.66 -14.73 -27.93
N THR A 98 -5.71 -15.55 -28.00
CA THR A 98 -6.80 -15.42 -28.99
C THR A 98 -8.10 -15.06 -28.29
N VAL A 99 -8.92 -14.23 -28.94
CA VAL A 99 -10.21 -13.76 -28.42
C VAL A 99 -11.33 -14.37 -29.26
N THR A 100 -12.34 -14.94 -28.62
CA THR A 100 -13.51 -15.56 -29.27
C THR A 100 -14.77 -14.74 -28.93
N PRO A 101 -15.10 -13.72 -29.75
CA PRO A 101 -16.33 -12.94 -29.58
C PRO A 101 -17.51 -13.62 -30.28
N THR A 102 -18.67 -13.62 -29.63
CA THR A 102 -19.95 -14.05 -30.21
C THR A 102 -20.91 -12.87 -30.19
N ALA A 103 -21.39 -12.42 -31.35
CA ALA A 103 -22.42 -11.38 -31.43
C ALA A 103 -23.77 -11.90 -30.89
N ALA A 104 -24.59 -11.01 -30.34
CA ALA A 104 -25.97 -11.32 -29.98
C ALA A 104 -26.86 -11.39 -31.24
N ASP A 105 -26.73 -10.41 -32.13
CA ASP A 105 -27.60 -10.27 -33.30
C ASP A 105 -27.00 -10.87 -34.58
N ALA A 106 -27.83 -11.64 -35.29
CA ALA A 106 -27.48 -12.24 -36.57
C ALA A 106 -27.19 -11.18 -37.65
N GLY A 107 -26.11 -11.36 -38.40
CA GLY A 107 -25.66 -10.42 -39.43
C GLY A 107 -24.73 -9.31 -38.92
N THR A 108 -24.53 -9.20 -37.60
CA THR A 108 -23.48 -8.37 -37.01
C THR A 108 -22.11 -8.84 -37.47
N THR A 109 -21.26 -7.90 -37.90
CA THR A 109 -19.85 -8.16 -38.23
C THR A 109 -18.96 -7.77 -37.05
N ILE A 110 -17.87 -8.50 -36.84
CA ILE A 110 -16.93 -8.26 -35.74
C ILE A 110 -15.52 -8.08 -36.31
N THR A 111 -14.78 -7.12 -35.79
CA THR A 111 -13.32 -7.05 -35.95
C THR A 111 -12.64 -7.12 -34.59
N VAL A 112 -11.47 -7.75 -34.52
CA VAL A 112 -10.57 -7.77 -33.36
C VAL A 112 -9.24 -7.16 -33.82
N ASN A 113 -8.81 -6.07 -33.19
CA ASN A 113 -7.67 -5.26 -33.62
C ASN A 113 -7.73 -4.93 -35.13
N SER A 114 -8.88 -4.44 -35.60
CA SER A 114 -9.22 -4.17 -37.01
C SER A 114 -9.22 -5.37 -37.96
N THR A 115 -8.92 -6.59 -37.48
CA THR A 115 -8.95 -7.81 -38.29
C THR A 115 -10.33 -8.47 -38.21
N PRO A 116 -11.01 -8.80 -39.32
CA PRO A 116 -12.32 -9.45 -39.28
C PRO A 116 -12.29 -10.81 -38.59
N VAL A 117 -13.27 -11.07 -37.73
CA VAL A 117 -13.45 -12.35 -37.02
C VAL A 117 -14.90 -12.80 -37.15
N THR A 118 -15.11 -14.07 -37.50
CA THR A 118 -16.46 -14.67 -37.54
C THR A 118 -16.99 -14.85 -36.13
N SER A 119 -18.24 -14.42 -35.88
CA SER A 119 -18.92 -14.61 -34.59
C SER A 119 -18.86 -16.08 -34.13
N GLY A 120 -18.39 -16.31 -32.91
CA GLY A 120 -18.20 -17.64 -32.31
C GLY A 120 -16.86 -18.32 -32.62
N ASN A 121 -16.00 -17.71 -33.46
CA ASN A 121 -14.66 -18.22 -33.75
C ASN A 121 -13.58 -17.39 -33.05
N ALA A 122 -12.46 -18.04 -32.73
CA ALA A 122 -11.27 -17.36 -32.21
C ALA A 122 -10.62 -16.45 -33.27
N SER A 123 -10.05 -15.34 -32.79
CA SER A 123 -9.17 -14.46 -33.57
C SER A 123 -7.86 -15.16 -33.96
N GLY A 124 -7.06 -14.50 -34.80
CA GLY A 124 -5.62 -14.79 -34.85
C GLY A 124 -4.94 -14.51 -33.50
N ALA A 125 -3.75 -15.08 -33.29
CA ALA A 125 -2.96 -14.84 -32.08
C ALA A 125 -2.53 -13.37 -31.99
N ILE A 126 -2.78 -12.76 -30.83
CA ILE A 126 -2.44 -11.39 -30.49
C ILE A 126 -1.23 -11.45 -29.56
N ASN A 127 -0.13 -10.81 -29.96
CA ASN A 127 1.10 -10.78 -29.18
C ASN A 127 0.94 -9.96 -27.88
N LEU A 128 1.49 -10.47 -26.78
CA LEU A 128 1.50 -9.86 -25.45
C LEU A 128 2.96 -9.58 -25.03
N PRO A 129 3.50 -8.37 -25.26
CA PRO A 129 4.70 -7.89 -24.56
C PRO A 129 4.49 -7.85 -23.03
N SER A 130 5.53 -7.58 -22.23
CA SER A 130 5.36 -7.28 -20.79
C SER A 130 4.58 -5.98 -20.59
N GLY A 131 3.88 -5.85 -19.46
CA GLY A 131 2.97 -4.75 -19.21
C GLY A 131 1.71 -4.81 -20.08
N ASN A 132 1.22 -3.65 -20.53
CA ASN A 132 -0.16 -3.50 -20.97
C ASN A 132 -0.34 -3.55 -22.50
N THR A 133 -1.31 -4.33 -22.97
CA THR A 133 -1.72 -4.45 -24.37
C THR A 133 -3.23 -4.23 -24.49
N THR A 134 -3.66 -3.21 -25.24
CA THR A 134 -5.08 -2.98 -25.52
C THR A 134 -5.56 -3.80 -26.71
N ILE A 135 -6.60 -4.60 -26.52
CA ILE A 135 -7.30 -5.34 -27.57
C ILE A 135 -8.66 -4.66 -27.80
N THR A 136 -8.92 -4.22 -29.03
CA THR A 136 -10.17 -3.54 -29.40
C THR A 136 -11.03 -4.44 -30.27
N LEU A 137 -12.28 -4.62 -29.87
CA LEU A 137 -13.31 -5.33 -30.63
C LEU A 137 -14.36 -4.33 -31.11
N VAL A 138 -14.59 -4.25 -32.42
CA VAL A 138 -15.65 -3.39 -32.99
C VAL A 138 -16.71 -4.28 -33.63
N LEU A 139 -17.93 -4.18 -33.12
CA LEU A 139 -19.13 -4.78 -33.70
C LEU A 139 -19.80 -3.75 -34.60
N THR A 140 -20.26 -4.17 -35.78
CA THR A 140 -21.07 -3.34 -36.69
C THR A 140 -22.34 -4.07 -37.08
N GLY A 141 -23.49 -3.48 -36.75
CA GLY A 141 -24.82 -4.01 -37.00
C GLY A 141 -25.25 -3.89 -38.46
N THR A 142 -26.36 -4.53 -38.82
CA THR A 142 -26.89 -4.49 -40.20
C THR A 142 -27.48 -3.12 -40.58
N ASP A 143 -27.75 -2.27 -39.59
CA ASP A 143 -28.13 -0.86 -39.69
C ASP A 143 -26.92 0.09 -39.79
N GLY A 144 -25.70 -0.42 -39.64
CA GLY A 144 -24.46 0.35 -39.63
C GLY A 144 -24.10 0.99 -38.28
N LEU A 145 -24.88 0.73 -37.21
CA LEU A 145 -24.49 1.16 -35.87
C LEU A 145 -23.33 0.32 -35.33
N THR A 146 -22.45 0.95 -34.57
CA THR A 146 -21.25 0.31 -34.03
C THR A 146 -21.23 0.33 -32.51
N ASN A 147 -20.71 -0.75 -31.92
CA ASN A 147 -20.35 -0.81 -30.51
C ASN A 147 -18.90 -1.27 -30.39
N THR A 148 -18.20 -0.86 -29.32
CA THR A 148 -16.78 -1.17 -29.13
C THR A 148 -16.57 -1.76 -27.75
N TYR A 149 -16.01 -2.97 -27.71
CA TYR A 149 -15.55 -3.61 -26.48
C TYR A 149 -14.02 -3.51 -26.43
N THR A 150 -13.46 -3.19 -25.26
CA THR A 150 -12.02 -3.04 -25.05
C THR A 150 -11.56 -4.00 -23.96
N ILE A 151 -10.46 -4.71 -24.21
CA ILE A 151 -9.80 -5.56 -23.22
C ILE A 151 -8.40 -5.00 -22.99
N THR A 152 -8.08 -4.63 -21.75
CA THR A 152 -6.71 -4.31 -21.36
C THR A 152 -6.05 -5.57 -20.82
N ALA A 153 -5.13 -6.13 -21.59
CA ALA A 153 -4.33 -7.29 -21.24
C ALA A 153 -3.07 -6.84 -20.50
N HIS A 154 -2.86 -7.32 -19.28
CA HIS A 154 -1.66 -7.07 -18.47
C HIS A 154 -0.84 -8.36 -18.48
N ARG A 155 0.46 -8.31 -18.78
CA ARG A 155 1.33 -9.51 -18.73
C ARG A 155 2.43 -9.35 -17.69
N LEU A 156 2.26 -10.06 -16.57
CA LEU A 156 3.21 -10.12 -15.48
C LEU A 156 4.35 -11.12 -15.78
N ALA A 157 5.59 -10.69 -15.57
CA ALA A 157 6.78 -11.53 -15.61
C ALA A 157 7.85 -11.02 -14.63
N GLN A 158 8.74 -11.91 -14.19
CA GLN A 158 9.94 -11.49 -13.44
C GLN A 158 10.89 -10.74 -14.38
N GLN A 159 11.18 -9.49 -14.04
CA GLN A 159 12.07 -8.59 -14.77
C GLN A 159 13.51 -8.64 -14.22
N ALA A 160 13.67 -8.79 -12.90
CA ALA A 160 14.98 -8.86 -12.26
C ALA A 160 15.00 -9.79 -11.05
N TYR A 161 16.22 -10.19 -10.70
CA TYR A 161 16.58 -10.90 -9.48
C TYR A 161 17.78 -10.14 -8.90
N ALA A 162 17.52 -9.20 -8.01
CA ALA A 162 18.49 -8.23 -7.51
C ALA A 162 19.29 -8.77 -6.33
N LYS A 163 20.62 -8.74 -6.48
CA LYS A 163 21.62 -9.11 -5.47
C LYS A 163 22.64 -7.99 -5.31
N ALA A 164 23.26 -7.91 -4.13
CA ALA A 164 24.31 -6.95 -3.85
C ALA A 164 25.64 -7.39 -4.49
N ASN A 165 26.35 -6.47 -5.16
CA ASN A 165 27.63 -6.79 -5.79
C ASN A 165 28.77 -7.14 -4.81
N ASN A 166 28.51 -7.07 -3.50
CA ASN A 166 29.43 -7.32 -2.40
C ASN A 166 28.82 -8.21 -1.30
N GLN A 167 27.83 -9.05 -1.65
CA GLN A 167 27.13 -9.92 -0.69
C GLN A 167 28.07 -10.85 0.11
N GLY A 168 27.76 -11.00 1.39
CA GLY A 168 28.24 -12.03 2.29
C GLY A 168 27.10 -12.96 2.74
N ALA A 169 27.47 -14.11 3.29
CA ALA A 169 26.52 -14.98 3.99
C ALA A 169 26.05 -14.29 5.28
N GLY A 170 24.74 -14.27 5.51
CA GLY A 170 24.11 -13.59 6.64
C GLY A 170 23.89 -12.09 6.47
N ASP A 171 24.10 -11.50 5.28
CA ASP A 171 23.89 -10.06 5.05
C ASP A 171 22.39 -9.66 5.03
N GLU A 172 21.49 -10.61 4.79
CA GLU A 172 20.03 -10.46 4.79
C GLU A 172 19.47 -9.40 3.83
N LEU A 173 19.96 -9.36 2.58
CA LEU A 173 19.44 -8.46 1.55
C LEU A 173 17.96 -8.75 1.23
N GLY A 174 17.11 -7.73 1.22
CA GLY A 174 15.68 -7.88 0.97
C GLY A 174 14.83 -7.92 2.23
N PHE A 175 15.44 -7.75 3.41
CA PHE A 175 14.70 -7.60 4.67
C PHE A 175 13.70 -6.44 4.65
N SER A 176 14.04 -5.35 3.93
CA SER A 176 13.12 -4.23 3.67
C SER A 176 13.27 -3.75 2.23
N VAL A 177 12.17 -3.27 1.62
CA VAL A 177 12.16 -2.75 0.25
C VAL A 177 11.32 -1.48 0.15
N ALA A 178 11.71 -0.55 -0.74
CA ALA A 178 10.91 0.61 -1.12
C ALA A 178 11.12 0.93 -2.60
N LEU A 179 10.04 1.23 -3.33
CA LEU A 179 10.04 1.38 -4.79
C LEU A 179 9.32 2.69 -5.18
N ASP A 180 9.93 3.47 -6.08
CA ASP A 180 9.33 4.65 -6.71
C ASP A 180 9.76 4.69 -8.18
N GLY A 181 8.82 4.30 -9.05
CA GLY A 181 9.02 4.17 -10.49
C GLY A 181 10.23 3.30 -10.87
N ASP A 182 11.29 3.96 -11.32
CA ASP A 182 12.53 3.33 -11.79
C ASP A 182 13.63 3.25 -10.72
N THR A 183 13.36 3.59 -9.46
CA THR A 183 14.33 3.46 -8.35
C THR A 183 13.81 2.51 -7.28
N LEU A 184 14.64 1.54 -6.87
CA LEU A 184 14.38 0.54 -5.83
C LEU A 184 15.45 0.68 -4.75
N VAL A 185 15.03 0.71 -3.49
CA VAL A 185 15.91 0.67 -2.31
C VAL A 185 15.67 -0.64 -1.58
N VAL A 186 16.75 -1.29 -1.15
CA VAL A 186 16.71 -2.58 -0.47
C VAL A 186 17.58 -2.55 0.79
N GLY A 187 17.01 -2.88 1.93
CA GLY A 187 17.73 -3.06 3.19
C GLY A 187 18.43 -4.42 3.28
N SER A 188 19.56 -4.44 3.99
CA SER A 188 20.42 -5.59 4.24
C SER A 188 20.90 -5.48 5.68
N ARG A 189 20.00 -5.73 6.63
CA ARG A 189 20.15 -5.28 8.02
C ARG A 189 21.31 -5.94 8.78
N ARG A 190 21.79 -7.11 8.33
CA ARG A 190 22.90 -7.83 8.98
C ARG A 190 24.26 -7.67 8.26
N GLU A 191 24.33 -6.86 7.19
CA GLU A 191 25.57 -6.62 6.43
C GLU A 191 26.74 -6.18 7.34
N ALA A 192 27.87 -6.88 7.22
CA ALA A 192 28.94 -6.84 8.23
C ALA A 192 30.02 -5.75 8.01
N GLY A 193 29.79 -4.77 7.11
CA GLY A 193 30.80 -3.79 6.74
C GLY A 193 31.08 -2.71 7.78
N SER A 194 32.35 -2.34 7.97
CA SER A 194 32.74 -1.18 8.81
C SER A 194 32.94 0.13 8.03
N GLY A 195 32.59 0.13 6.73
CA GLY A 195 32.66 1.32 5.89
C GLY A 195 31.50 2.29 6.18
N THR A 196 31.74 3.59 6.04
CA THR A 196 30.73 4.63 6.33
C THR A 196 30.29 5.39 5.07
N GLY A 197 29.07 5.93 5.09
CA GLY A 197 28.55 6.79 4.02
C GLY A 197 28.21 6.04 2.72
N VAL A 198 28.59 6.60 1.57
CA VAL A 198 28.15 6.14 0.24
C VAL A 198 29.29 5.48 -0.54
N ASN A 199 29.04 4.27 -1.03
CA ASN A 199 29.97 3.40 -1.75
C ASN A 199 31.34 3.23 -1.05
N PRO A 200 31.40 2.93 0.26
CA PRO A 200 32.65 2.59 0.92
C PRO A 200 33.23 1.27 0.39
N ALA A 201 34.51 1.02 0.66
CA ALA A 201 35.13 -0.26 0.32
C ALA A 201 34.58 -1.38 1.22
N HIS A 202 34.03 -2.43 0.60
CA HIS A 202 33.50 -3.59 1.30
C HIS A 202 34.58 -4.30 2.14
N ASN A 203 34.17 -4.75 3.32
CA ASN A 203 34.91 -5.49 4.33
C ASN A 203 33.89 -6.12 5.29
N ASN A 204 34.33 -6.96 6.24
CA ASN A 204 33.45 -7.57 7.25
C ASN A 204 33.90 -7.18 8.68
N GLY A 205 34.03 -5.87 8.94
CA GLY A 205 34.62 -5.31 10.15
C GLY A 205 33.64 -4.91 11.28
N ALA A 206 32.33 -4.88 11.02
CA ALA A 206 31.29 -4.49 11.98
C ALA A 206 30.03 -5.36 11.78
N SER A 207 29.95 -6.47 12.52
CA SER A 207 28.84 -7.43 12.48
C SER A 207 27.49 -6.75 12.73
N ASP A 208 26.47 -7.12 11.96
CA ASP A 208 25.10 -6.62 12.11
C ASP A 208 24.97 -5.08 12.06
N SER A 209 25.94 -4.40 11.44
CA SER A 209 25.92 -2.94 11.29
C SER A 209 24.94 -2.49 10.19
N GLY A 210 24.74 -3.34 9.19
CA GLY A 210 23.71 -3.21 8.17
C GLY A 210 24.04 -2.23 7.04
N ALA A 211 23.34 -2.39 5.92
CA ALA A 211 23.47 -1.56 4.74
C ALA A 211 22.12 -1.37 4.03
N ALA A 212 22.06 -0.40 3.11
CA ALA A 212 21.01 -0.33 2.11
C ALA A 212 21.60 -0.18 0.70
N TYR A 213 20.91 -0.74 -0.29
CA TYR A 213 21.33 -0.79 -1.68
C TYR A 213 20.32 -0.06 -2.55
N VAL A 214 20.81 0.76 -3.48
CA VAL A 214 19.96 1.49 -4.43
C VAL A 214 20.16 0.90 -5.81
N PHE A 215 19.08 0.38 -6.39
CA PHE A 215 19.01 -0.09 -7.77
C PHE A 215 18.20 0.89 -8.61
N VAL A 216 18.57 1.04 -9.88
CA VAL A 216 17.85 1.88 -10.85
C VAL A 216 17.62 1.13 -12.17
N ARG A 217 16.43 1.33 -12.74
CA ARG A 217 16.01 0.78 -14.03
C ARG A 217 16.35 1.73 -15.16
N ASN A 218 16.76 1.16 -16.30
CA ASN A 218 16.83 1.85 -17.58
C ASN A 218 16.30 0.91 -18.67
N GLY A 219 15.14 1.25 -19.24
CA GLY A 219 14.38 0.31 -20.08
C GLY A 219 13.92 -0.89 -19.25
N THR A 220 14.42 -2.09 -19.56
CA THR A 220 14.13 -3.32 -18.82
C THR A 220 15.28 -3.79 -17.93
N THR A 221 16.39 -3.04 -17.86
CA THR A 221 17.61 -3.45 -17.15
C THR A 221 17.73 -2.71 -15.82
N TRP A 222 17.84 -3.45 -14.72
CA TRP A 222 18.16 -2.93 -13.40
C TRP A 222 19.67 -2.96 -13.13
N THR A 223 20.18 -1.93 -12.46
CA THR A 223 21.60 -1.80 -12.08
C THR A 223 21.77 -1.20 -10.69
N GLN A 224 22.72 -1.69 -9.91
CA GLN A 224 23.08 -1.11 -8.61
C GLN A 224 23.79 0.24 -8.83
N GLN A 225 23.21 1.31 -8.30
CA GLN A 225 23.74 2.69 -8.35
C GLN A 225 24.46 3.08 -7.05
N ALA A 226 24.03 2.55 -5.91
CA ALA A 226 24.70 2.80 -4.63
C ALA A 226 24.60 1.63 -3.64
N TYR A 227 25.57 1.60 -2.72
CA TYR A 227 25.62 0.88 -1.46
C TYR A 227 25.83 1.96 -0.40
N VAL A 228 24.92 2.07 0.58
CA VAL A 228 24.93 3.13 1.59
C VAL A 228 24.93 2.53 2.99
N LYS A 229 25.66 3.18 3.90
CA LYS A 229 25.81 2.84 5.31
C LYS A 229 25.76 4.10 6.16
N ALA A 230 25.53 3.94 7.46
CA ALA A 230 25.57 5.02 8.45
C ALA A 230 26.86 5.88 8.36
N SER A 231 26.79 7.12 8.84
CA SER A 231 27.96 7.99 9.02
C SER A 231 28.92 7.47 10.12
N ASN A 232 28.34 6.77 11.09
CA ASN A 232 28.90 6.36 12.37
C ASN A 232 28.60 4.86 12.61
N THR A 233 28.88 4.03 11.59
CA THR A 233 28.62 2.58 11.59
C THR A 233 29.16 1.86 12.82
N GLY A 234 28.26 1.46 13.72
CA GLY A 234 28.48 0.57 14.86
C GLY A 234 28.09 -0.88 14.55
N SER A 235 28.60 -1.83 15.34
CA SER A 235 28.17 -3.23 15.26
C SER A 235 26.84 -3.41 15.98
N GLY A 236 25.85 -4.01 15.32
CA GLY A 236 24.53 -4.24 15.89
C GLY A 236 23.48 -3.17 15.59
N ASP A 237 23.87 -2.01 15.02
CA ASP A 237 22.96 -0.90 14.69
C ASP A 237 21.80 -1.29 13.74
N GLN A 238 22.03 -2.32 12.91
CA GLN A 238 21.13 -2.82 11.86
C GLN A 238 20.60 -1.73 10.91
N PHE A 239 21.50 -0.90 10.39
CA PHE A 239 21.16 0.06 9.33
C PHE A 239 20.53 -0.66 8.14
N GLY A 240 19.40 -0.18 7.64
CA GLY A 240 18.64 -0.88 6.59
C GLY A 240 17.53 -1.79 7.13
N TYR A 241 17.30 -1.81 8.44
CA TYR A 241 16.13 -2.46 9.04
C TYR A 241 14.82 -1.95 8.40
N SER A 242 14.70 -0.64 8.19
CA SER A 242 13.59 -0.01 7.47
C SER A 242 14.11 0.96 6.42
N VAL A 243 13.40 1.05 5.29
CA VAL A 243 13.75 1.95 4.18
C VAL A 243 12.50 2.63 3.63
N ALA A 244 12.64 3.90 3.23
CA ALA A 244 11.63 4.64 2.49
C ALA A 244 12.28 5.44 1.36
N LEU A 245 11.56 5.67 0.28
CA LEU A 245 12.02 6.34 -0.94
C LEU A 245 10.94 7.32 -1.43
N VAL A 246 11.35 8.52 -1.85
CA VAL A 246 10.55 9.40 -2.72
C VAL A 246 11.48 10.18 -3.66
N GLY A 247 11.37 9.89 -4.96
CA GLY A 247 12.17 10.42 -6.05
C GLY A 247 13.69 10.30 -5.84
N ASP A 248 14.31 11.41 -5.43
CA ASP A 248 15.75 11.53 -5.18
C ASP A 248 16.11 11.55 -3.69
N THR A 249 15.19 11.16 -2.79
CA THR A 249 15.42 11.14 -1.33
C THR A 249 15.11 9.76 -0.76
N ILE A 250 16.03 9.22 0.04
CA ILE A 250 15.84 7.98 0.80
C ILE A 250 16.01 8.25 2.28
N ALA A 251 15.25 7.53 3.11
CA ALA A 251 15.42 7.45 4.55
C ALA A 251 15.69 6.00 4.92
N VAL A 252 16.65 5.77 5.81
CA VAL A 252 17.06 4.44 6.25
C VAL A 252 17.12 4.40 7.77
N GLY A 253 16.39 3.48 8.38
CA GLY A 253 16.39 3.26 9.83
C GLY A 253 17.51 2.35 10.30
N ALA A 254 17.97 2.61 11.52
CA ALA A 254 18.89 1.80 12.31
C ALA A 254 18.37 1.79 13.75
N PRO A 255 17.32 0.99 14.07
CA PRO A 255 16.62 1.05 15.36
C PRO A 255 17.52 0.68 16.55
N PHE A 256 18.59 -0.08 16.32
CA PHE A 256 19.50 -0.52 17.37
C PHE A 256 20.76 0.34 17.48
N GLU A 257 20.82 1.49 16.79
CA GLU A 257 21.94 2.43 16.95
C GLU A 257 21.97 2.99 18.38
N ASP A 258 23.14 2.85 19.02
CA ASP A 258 23.39 3.42 20.33
C ASP A 258 23.59 4.94 20.22
N GLY A 259 23.00 5.71 21.14
CA GLY A 259 23.37 7.11 21.34
C GLY A 259 22.35 7.94 22.12
N SER A 260 22.85 8.85 22.95
CA SER A 260 22.05 9.72 23.82
C SER A 260 21.74 11.11 23.22
N THR A 261 22.27 11.41 22.04
CA THR A 261 21.97 12.69 21.37
C THR A 261 20.54 12.74 20.83
N THR A 262 20.04 13.96 20.65
CA THR A 262 18.64 14.23 20.28
C THR A 262 18.55 15.11 19.03
N GLY A 263 17.45 14.96 18.28
CA GLY A 263 17.14 15.79 17.13
C GLY A 263 17.99 15.50 15.90
N VAL A 264 18.39 16.56 15.17
CA VAL A 264 18.96 16.45 13.82
C VAL A 264 20.43 16.87 13.80
N ASN A 265 21.28 16.00 13.24
CA ASN A 265 22.73 16.17 13.13
C ASN A 265 23.40 16.44 14.49
N GLY A 266 23.01 15.66 15.49
CA GLY A 266 23.70 15.58 16.77
C GLY A 266 25.14 15.09 16.64
N ALA A 267 25.90 15.17 17.73
CA ALA A 267 27.17 14.46 17.79
C ALA A 267 26.92 12.95 17.88
N ASP A 268 27.89 12.18 17.41
CA ASP A 268 27.95 10.73 17.61
C ASP A 268 28.38 10.42 19.05
N ASP A 269 27.62 9.58 19.76
CA ASP A 269 27.94 9.04 21.09
C ASP A 269 27.21 7.70 21.31
N ASN A 270 27.63 6.92 22.31
CA ASN A 270 27.02 5.61 22.64
C ASN A 270 26.39 5.63 24.05
N GLY A 271 25.70 6.73 24.40
CA GLY A 271 25.22 7.02 25.75
C GLY A 271 23.90 6.37 26.16
N ALA A 272 23.12 5.85 25.20
CA ALA A 272 21.86 5.15 25.43
C ALA A 272 21.78 3.97 24.44
N LEU A 273 21.56 2.75 24.94
CA LEU A 273 21.57 1.55 24.11
C LEU A 273 20.31 1.45 23.25
N ALA A 274 20.40 0.97 22.01
CA ALA A 274 19.24 0.74 21.12
C ALA A 274 18.24 1.91 21.06
N ALA A 275 18.76 3.13 21.19
CA ALA A 275 18.01 4.37 21.12
C ALA A 275 17.48 4.64 19.71
N GLY A 276 18.25 4.21 18.71
CA GLY A 276 17.89 4.21 17.30
C GLY A 276 18.15 5.54 16.59
N ALA A 277 18.31 5.45 15.27
CA ALA A 277 18.52 6.58 14.38
C ALA A 277 17.88 6.37 13.00
N VAL A 278 17.69 7.48 12.28
CA VAL A 278 17.34 7.50 10.85
C VAL A 278 18.33 8.37 10.08
N TYR A 279 18.77 7.87 8.93
CA TYR A 279 19.71 8.52 8.04
C TYR A 279 19.01 8.89 6.74
N VAL A 280 19.10 10.16 6.34
CA VAL A 280 18.51 10.65 5.09
C VAL A 280 19.61 10.87 4.07
N PHE A 281 19.48 10.29 2.88
CA PHE A 281 20.36 10.52 1.74
C PHE A 281 19.60 11.14 0.57
N THR A 282 20.31 11.91 -0.25
CA THR A 282 19.75 12.55 -1.45
C THR A 282 20.63 12.34 -2.67
N ARG A 283 20.00 12.17 -3.83
CA ARG A 283 20.62 11.98 -5.14
C ARG A 283 20.80 13.31 -5.88
N SER A 284 21.92 13.44 -6.58
CA SER A 284 22.13 14.46 -7.61
C SER A 284 22.78 13.81 -8.83
N GLY A 285 22.04 13.71 -9.94
CA GLY A 285 22.45 12.88 -11.07
C GLY A 285 22.51 11.41 -10.68
N THR A 286 23.70 10.82 -10.62
CA THR A 286 23.93 9.44 -10.14
C THR A 286 24.61 9.39 -8.77
N THR A 287 24.90 10.53 -8.15
CA THR A 287 25.65 10.61 -6.89
C THR A 287 24.68 10.73 -5.71
N TRP A 288 24.72 9.76 -4.79
CA TRP A 288 24.05 9.83 -3.51
C TRP A 288 24.95 10.48 -2.45
N SER A 289 24.35 11.19 -1.49
CA SER A 289 25.04 11.82 -0.37
C SER A 289 24.14 11.91 0.85
N GLN A 290 24.69 11.68 2.05
CA GLN A 290 23.95 11.86 3.30
C GLN A 290 23.64 13.34 3.52
N GLN A 291 22.38 13.63 3.83
CA GLN A 291 21.86 14.96 4.14
C GLN A 291 21.59 15.13 5.64
N ALA A 292 21.15 14.08 6.32
CA ALA A 292 20.86 14.13 7.76
C ALA A 292 21.13 12.80 8.47
N TYR A 293 21.43 12.94 9.75
CA TYR A 293 21.35 11.94 10.81
C TYR A 293 20.30 12.45 11.81
N ILE A 294 19.34 11.62 12.20
CA ILE A 294 18.16 12.03 12.94
C ILE A 294 17.91 11.04 14.08
N LYS A 295 17.71 11.57 15.29
CA LYS A 295 17.25 10.84 16.49
C LYS A 295 16.00 11.51 17.05
N ALA A 296 15.35 10.85 18.01
CA ALA A 296 14.20 11.38 18.72
C ALA A 296 14.49 12.73 19.44
N SER A 297 13.45 13.47 19.81
CA SER A 297 13.58 14.66 20.66
C SER A 297 13.93 14.33 22.11
N ASN A 298 13.55 13.14 22.54
CA ASN A 298 13.50 12.65 23.91
C ASN A 298 14.10 11.24 23.99
N THR A 299 15.21 11.03 23.26
CA THR A 299 15.93 9.77 23.13
C THR A 299 16.11 9.02 24.46
N GLY A 300 15.37 7.93 24.64
CA GLY A 300 15.57 6.90 25.65
C GLY A 300 16.51 5.79 25.17
N ALA A 301 16.83 4.87 26.09
CA ALA A 301 17.40 3.58 25.71
C ALA A 301 16.26 2.61 25.37
N ASP A 302 16.50 1.69 24.44
CA ASP A 302 15.56 0.68 23.93
C ASP A 302 14.32 1.24 23.17
N ASP A 303 14.15 2.57 23.06
CA ASP A 303 13.07 3.25 22.29
C ASP A 303 12.95 2.79 20.82
N GLN A 304 14.05 2.33 20.22
CA GLN A 304 14.14 1.82 18.84
C GLN A 304 13.64 2.80 17.75
N PHE A 305 14.03 4.07 17.87
CA PHE A 305 13.71 5.09 16.86
C PHE A 305 14.27 4.70 15.49
N GLY A 306 13.41 4.63 14.46
CA GLY A 306 13.80 4.15 13.13
C GLY A 306 13.37 2.71 12.84
N TRP A 307 12.64 2.07 13.75
CA TRP A 307 11.99 0.78 13.50
C TRP A 307 11.16 0.77 12.22
N SER A 308 10.39 1.84 12.00
CA SER A 308 9.60 2.06 10.78
C SER A 308 9.80 3.48 10.27
N VAL A 309 9.83 3.66 8.94
CA VAL A 309 10.01 4.97 8.29
C VAL A 309 9.07 5.11 7.09
N ALA A 310 8.56 6.32 6.86
CA ALA A 310 7.81 6.66 5.65
C ALA A 310 8.16 8.07 5.15
N LEU A 311 8.15 8.26 3.82
CA LEU A 311 8.44 9.51 3.14
C LEU A 311 7.31 9.88 2.18
N SER A 312 6.88 11.14 2.21
CA SER A 312 6.13 11.73 1.09
C SER A 312 6.47 13.21 0.94
N GLY A 313 6.91 13.59 -0.26
CA GLY A 313 7.44 14.92 -0.57
C GLY A 313 8.60 15.33 0.34
N ASN A 314 8.38 16.37 1.14
CA ASN A 314 9.37 16.94 2.08
C ASN A 314 9.07 16.57 3.55
N THR A 315 8.39 15.45 3.81
CA THR A 315 8.05 15.01 5.17
C THR A 315 8.48 13.55 5.37
N LEU A 316 9.18 13.33 6.49
CA LEU A 316 9.63 12.05 7.00
C LEU A 316 8.84 11.74 8.26
N VAL A 317 8.45 10.48 8.40
CA VAL A 317 7.74 9.93 9.55
C VAL A 317 8.57 8.77 10.07
N VAL A 318 8.76 8.70 11.39
CA VAL A 318 9.58 7.68 12.04
C VAL A 318 8.85 7.10 13.24
N GLY A 319 8.75 5.77 13.30
CA GLY A 319 8.25 5.04 14.46
C GLY A 319 9.34 4.71 15.48
N ALA A 320 8.93 4.65 16.74
CA ALA A 320 9.70 4.19 17.90
C ALA A 320 8.72 3.38 18.79
N PRO A 321 8.41 2.12 18.43
CA PRO A 321 7.32 1.36 19.05
C PRO A 321 7.56 1.04 20.52
N ASP A 322 8.84 0.97 20.94
CA ASP A 322 9.22 0.62 22.30
C ASP A 322 9.40 1.86 23.19
N GLU A 323 9.11 3.07 22.68
CA GLU A 323 9.18 4.31 23.48
C GLU A 323 8.17 4.31 24.64
N ASP A 324 8.69 4.63 25.82
CA ASP A 324 7.93 4.66 27.07
C ASP A 324 7.23 6.02 27.26
N GLY A 325 5.92 6.00 27.54
CA GLY A 325 5.26 7.23 27.97
C GLY A 325 3.75 7.18 28.21
N ASN A 326 3.25 8.02 29.12
CA ASN A 326 1.80 8.19 29.35
C ASN A 326 1.15 9.33 28.55
N GLY A 327 1.92 10.06 27.74
CA GLY A 327 1.41 11.08 26.84
C GLY A 327 0.37 10.51 25.86
N THR A 328 -0.60 11.35 25.47
CA THR A 328 -1.63 10.99 24.48
C THR A 328 -1.74 12.04 23.37
N GLY A 329 -2.02 11.59 22.15
CA GLY A 329 -2.25 12.47 21.01
C GLY A 329 -0.99 13.19 20.51
N ILE A 330 -1.13 14.47 20.13
CA ILE A 330 -0.10 15.21 19.38
C ILE A 330 0.60 16.23 20.27
N ASN A 331 1.93 16.16 20.28
CA ASN A 331 2.85 16.93 21.12
C ASN A 331 2.47 16.91 22.62
N PRO A 332 2.22 15.74 23.23
CA PRO A 332 2.07 15.66 24.68
C PRO A 332 3.40 15.99 25.39
N ALA A 333 3.32 16.18 26.70
CA ALA A 333 4.52 16.21 27.54
C ALA A 333 5.09 14.78 27.66
N ASP A 334 6.41 14.66 27.51
CA ASP A 334 7.17 13.43 27.72
C ASP A 334 7.08 12.95 29.18
N SER A 335 6.89 11.64 29.38
CA SER A 335 6.57 11.03 30.67
C SER A 335 6.67 9.48 30.69
N GLY A 336 7.89 8.93 30.58
CA GLY A 336 8.18 7.48 30.61
C GLY A 336 7.70 6.71 31.85
N THR A 337 6.41 6.35 31.88
CA THR A 337 5.78 5.55 32.97
C THR A 337 4.85 4.44 32.48
N ILE A 338 4.67 4.28 31.17
CA ILE A 338 3.90 3.21 30.55
C ILE A 338 4.82 2.58 29.53
N SER A 339 5.19 1.32 29.75
CA SER A 339 6.24 0.64 29.01
C SER A 339 5.84 0.26 27.59
N ASN A 340 6.72 0.43 26.61
CA ASN A 340 6.55 0.00 25.21
C ASN A 340 5.21 0.49 24.62
N SER A 341 4.82 1.72 24.96
CA SER A 341 3.55 2.30 24.54
C SER A 341 3.64 2.94 23.15
N GLY A 342 4.85 3.29 22.73
CA GLY A 342 5.25 3.63 21.38
C GLY A 342 4.95 5.05 20.95
N ALA A 343 5.81 5.60 20.10
CA ALA A 343 5.73 6.96 19.59
C ALA A 343 5.99 7.05 18.09
N VAL A 344 5.52 8.14 17.50
CA VAL A 344 5.80 8.51 16.11
C VAL A 344 6.26 9.96 16.03
N TYR A 345 7.30 10.20 15.25
CA TYR A 345 7.94 11.49 15.07
C TYR A 345 7.79 11.94 13.62
N VAL A 346 7.37 13.19 13.40
CA VAL A 346 7.19 13.77 12.06
C VAL A 346 8.22 14.88 11.85
N PHE A 347 9.03 14.79 10.81
CA PHE A 347 10.04 15.78 10.43
C PHE A 347 9.70 16.40 9.08
N GLY A 348 9.83 17.72 8.97
CA GLY A 348 9.70 18.45 7.72
C GLY A 348 11.05 18.97 7.22
N ARG A 349 11.27 18.91 5.90
CA ARG A 349 12.45 19.42 5.21
C ARG A 349 12.20 20.80 4.61
N SER A 350 13.16 21.71 4.81
CA SER A 350 13.23 22.99 4.10
C SER A 350 14.66 23.19 3.57
N GLY A 351 14.81 23.16 2.24
CA GLY A 351 16.13 23.10 1.59
C GLY A 351 16.86 21.80 1.92
N THR A 352 17.89 21.88 2.75
CA THR A 352 18.65 20.74 3.28
C THR A 352 18.42 20.51 4.78
N THR A 353 17.66 21.38 5.44
CA THR A 353 17.44 21.32 6.90
C THR A 353 16.18 20.52 7.20
N TRP A 354 16.32 19.50 8.04
CA TRP A 354 15.21 18.77 8.63
C TRP A 354 14.88 19.33 10.02
N THR A 355 13.60 19.44 10.35
CA THR A 355 13.12 19.89 11.66
C THR A 355 11.90 19.08 12.08
N GLN A 356 11.86 18.62 13.33
CA GLN A 356 10.67 17.97 13.89
C GLN A 356 9.47 18.94 13.91
N GLN A 357 8.32 18.44 13.48
CA GLN A 357 7.03 19.13 13.41
C GLN A 357 6.03 18.55 14.42
N ALA A 358 6.14 17.25 14.71
CA ALA A 358 5.33 16.58 15.73
C ALA A 358 6.07 15.43 16.42
N TYR A 359 5.68 15.19 17.66
CA TYR A 359 5.79 13.95 18.43
C TYR A 359 4.36 13.48 18.67
N VAL A 360 4.05 12.20 18.42
CA VAL A 360 2.69 11.66 18.42
C VAL A 360 2.67 10.38 19.24
N LYS A 361 1.70 10.28 20.14
CA LYS A 361 1.35 9.10 20.92
C LYS A 361 -0.07 8.66 20.54
N ALA A 362 -0.42 7.42 20.85
CA ALA A 362 -1.80 6.94 20.77
C ALA A 362 -2.77 7.86 21.54
N SER A 363 -4.05 7.86 21.17
CA SER A 363 -5.08 8.62 21.90
C SER A 363 -5.50 7.98 23.23
N ASN A 364 -5.14 6.72 23.43
CA ASN A 364 -5.58 5.80 24.48
C ASN A 364 -4.41 4.95 25.02
N THR A 365 -3.19 5.49 24.92
CA THR A 365 -1.89 4.90 25.28
C THR A 365 -1.93 3.85 26.40
N GLY A 366 -1.84 2.58 26.02
CA GLY A 366 -1.64 1.42 26.89
C GLY A 366 -0.18 0.95 26.92
N ALA A 367 0.13 -0.03 27.77
CA ALA A 367 1.46 -0.63 27.87
C ALA A 367 1.54 -1.82 26.90
N GLY A 368 2.55 -1.84 26.04
CA GLY A 368 2.67 -2.86 24.98
C GLY A 368 1.80 -2.59 23.74
N ASP A 369 1.14 -1.44 23.63
CA ASP A 369 0.39 -1.06 22.42
C ASP A 369 1.29 -1.00 21.17
N LEU A 370 2.57 -0.68 21.35
CA LEU A 370 3.60 -0.57 20.30
C LEU A 370 3.21 0.42 19.19
N PHE A 371 2.68 1.58 19.57
CA PHE A 371 2.25 2.62 18.63
C PHE A 371 3.42 3.14 17.78
N GLY A 372 3.27 3.12 16.46
CA GLY A 372 4.36 3.41 15.53
C GLY A 372 5.15 2.18 15.08
N HIS A 373 4.72 0.97 15.44
CA HIS A 373 5.29 -0.27 14.91
C HIS A 373 5.34 -0.28 13.37
N SER A 374 4.28 0.22 12.73
CA SER A 374 4.23 0.44 11.29
C SER A 374 3.74 1.85 11.00
N VAL A 375 4.31 2.49 9.98
CA VAL A 375 3.92 3.84 9.55
C VAL A 375 3.78 3.89 8.04
N ALA A 376 2.68 4.45 7.56
CA ALA A 376 2.50 4.83 6.16
C ALA A 376 2.10 6.30 6.09
N PHE A 377 2.55 6.97 5.03
CA PHE A 377 2.31 8.39 4.86
C PHE A 377 2.16 8.76 3.39
N ASP A 378 0.99 9.30 3.03
CA ASP A 378 0.75 9.84 1.70
C ASP A 378 0.15 11.25 1.77
N GLU A 379 0.79 12.20 1.07
CA GLU A 379 0.58 13.66 1.02
C GLU A 379 0.31 14.38 2.35
N ASN A 380 -0.84 14.09 2.96
CA ASN A 380 -1.40 14.73 4.14
C ASN A 380 -2.08 13.74 5.10
N THR A 381 -2.03 12.44 4.83
CA THR A 381 -2.66 11.36 5.60
C THR A 381 -1.58 10.43 6.17
N LEU A 382 -1.56 10.26 7.49
CA LEU A 382 -0.75 9.26 8.19
C LEU A 382 -1.64 8.07 8.60
N ALA A 383 -1.13 6.86 8.45
CA ALA A 383 -1.63 5.66 9.10
C ALA A 383 -0.54 5.10 10.01
N LEU A 384 -0.83 4.99 11.30
CA LEU A 384 0.13 4.59 12.33
C LEU A 384 -0.41 3.32 13.02
N GLY A 385 0.29 2.20 12.87
CA GLY A 385 -0.08 0.92 13.46
C GLY A 385 0.37 0.79 14.91
N ALA A 386 -0.47 0.15 15.74
CA ALA A 386 -0.20 -0.23 17.12
C ALA A 386 -0.61 -1.70 17.26
N ARG A 387 0.33 -2.62 16.98
CA ARG A 387 0.02 -4.05 16.82
C ARG A 387 -0.47 -4.71 18.12
N GLY A 388 -0.06 -4.18 19.27
CA GLY A 388 -0.39 -4.72 20.60
C GLY A 388 -1.59 -4.03 21.27
N GLU A 389 -2.34 -3.20 20.55
CA GLU A 389 -3.50 -2.50 21.12
C GLU A 389 -4.62 -3.51 21.51
N ASP A 390 -5.07 -3.45 22.76
CA ASP A 390 -5.96 -4.45 23.38
C ASP A 390 -7.48 -4.24 23.16
N GLY A 391 -7.88 -3.17 22.47
CA GLY A 391 -9.25 -2.67 22.38
C GLY A 391 -10.22 -3.68 21.76
N GLY A 392 -11.37 -3.89 22.39
CA GLY A 392 -12.40 -4.82 21.90
C GLY A 392 -13.28 -4.30 20.75
N GLY A 393 -13.04 -3.08 20.26
CA GLY A 393 -13.83 -2.45 19.19
C GLY A 393 -13.61 -3.08 17.81
N THR A 394 -14.55 -2.87 16.89
CA THR A 394 -14.46 -3.33 15.48
C THR A 394 -14.70 -2.19 14.48
N GLY A 395 -14.11 -2.30 13.29
CA GLY A 395 -14.31 -1.35 12.19
C GLY A 395 -13.72 0.04 12.46
N VAL A 396 -14.37 1.09 11.95
CA VAL A 396 -13.85 2.47 11.96
C VAL A 396 -14.61 3.34 12.94
N THR A 397 -13.90 3.92 13.90
CA THR A 397 -14.38 5.00 14.78
C THR A 397 -13.82 6.34 14.30
N ALA A 398 -14.64 7.39 14.32
CA ALA A 398 -14.21 8.74 13.95
C ALA A 398 -13.53 9.43 15.14
N GLY A 399 -12.33 9.99 14.91
CA GLY A 399 -11.47 10.51 15.97
C GLY A 399 -10.82 9.40 16.80
N SER A 400 -10.80 9.59 18.12
CA SER A 400 -10.23 8.66 19.10
C SER A 400 -11.22 7.54 19.49
N PRO A 401 -10.75 6.38 19.99
CA PRO A 401 -11.62 5.30 20.47
C PRO A 401 -12.57 5.74 21.58
N THR A 402 -13.70 5.02 21.68
CA THR A 402 -14.75 5.30 22.67
C THR A 402 -14.67 4.42 23.90
N ASP A 403 -13.98 3.30 23.81
CA ASP A 403 -13.43 2.55 24.93
C ASP A 403 -12.21 3.30 25.47
N GLY A 404 -12.25 3.64 26.77
CA GLY A 404 -11.07 4.18 27.45
C GLY A 404 -10.03 3.08 27.71
N VAL A 405 -8.96 3.42 28.44
CA VAL A 405 -7.84 2.52 28.85
C VAL A 405 -8.26 1.36 29.79
N THR A 406 -9.55 1.01 29.83
CA THR A 406 -10.12 -0.18 30.48
C THR A 406 -10.81 -1.09 29.46
N GLY A 407 -10.58 -0.86 28.16
CA GLY A 407 -11.23 -1.49 27.01
C GLY A 407 -10.58 -2.78 26.52
N ASN A 408 -9.65 -3.34 27.29
CA ASN A 408 -8.79 -4.48 26.96
C ASN A 408 -9.58 -5.80 26.83
N GLY A 409 -10.47 -5.86 25.82
CA GLY A 409 -11.39 -6.96 25.56
C GLY A 409 -10.83 -8.00 24.60
N ALA A 410 -9.77 -7.67 23.85
CA ALA A 410 -9.09 -8.55 22.92
C ALA A 410 -7.59 -8.22 22.92
N SER A 411 -6.83 -8.90 23.77
CA SER A 411 -5.39 -8.64 23.97
C SER A 411 -4.61 -8.75 22.65
N ASP A 412 -3.67 -7.84 22.39
CA ASP A 412 -2.85 -7.83 21.17
C ASP A 412 -3.66 -7.93 19.85
N SER A 413 -4.90 -7.43 19.85
CA SER A 413 -5.76 -7.48 18.66
C SER A 413 -5.38 -6.42 17.63
N GLY A 414 -4.73 -5.34 18.08
CA GLY A 414 -4.07 -4.33 17.26
C GLY A 414 -5.00 -3.28 16.67
N ALA A 415 -4.46 -2.11 16.37
CA ALA A 415 -5.19 -0.97 15.84
C ALA A 415 -4.38 -0.15 14.82
N VAL A 416 -5.07 0.66 14.01
CA VAL A 416 -4.46 1.69 13.15
C VAL A 416 -5.09 3.05 13.44
N TYR A 417 -4.24 4.06 13.63
CA TYR A 417 -4.63 5.44 13.90
C TYR A 417 -4.40 6.29 12.66
N LEU A 418 -5.45 6.93 12.18
CA LEU A 418 -5.41 7.77 10.99
C LEU A 418 -5.38 9.24 11.38
N PHE A 419 -4.35 9.96 10.95
CA PHE A 419 -4.21 11.40 11.14
C PHE A 419 -4.20 12.13 9.80
N THR A 420 -4.76 13.33 9.78
CA THR A 420 -4.68 14.24 8.61
C THR A 420 -4.07 15.57 9.02
N ARG A 421 -3.37 16.23 8.10
CA ARG A 421 -2.83 17.59 8.32
C ARG A 421 -3.54 18.67 7.50
N SER A 422 -3.57 19.87 8.07
CA SER A 422 -3.79 21.12 7.36
C SER A 422 -2.63 22.06 7.65
N GLY A 423 -1.79 22.33 6.65
CA GLY A 423 -0.49 22.97 6.87
C GLY A 423 0.40 22.09 7.75
N THR A 424 0.87 22.61 8.88
CA THR A 424 1.65 21.85 9.88
C THR A 424 0.81 21.30 11.03
N THR A 425 -0.51 21.54 11.05
CA THR A 425 -1.40 21.09 12.12
C THR A 425 -1.95 19.71 11.80
N TRP A 426 -1.59 18.72 12.62
CA TRP A 426 -2.14 17.37 12.58
C TRP A 426 -3.43 17.27 13.40
N THR A 427 -4.33 16.38 12.99
CA THR A 427 -5.54 15.98 13.74
C THR A 427 -5.82 14.49 13.51
N GLN A 428 -6.13 13.74 14.58
CA GLN A 428 -6.62 12.37 14.44
C GLN A 428 -7.99 12.40 13.76
N GLN A 429 -8.08 11.74 12.60
CA GLN A 429 -9.29 11.61 11.81
C GLN A 429 -10.10 10.38 12.21
N ALA A 430 -9.42 9.25 12.47
CA ALA A 430 -10.07 7.99 12.78
C ALA A 430 -9.17 7.04 13.59
N TYR A 431 -9.82 6.05 14.16
CA TYR A 431 -9.27 4.87 14.82
C TYR A 431 -9.89 3.64 14.16
N VAL A 432 -9.05 2.69 13.76
CA VAL A 432 -9.43 1.57 12.90
C VAL A 432 -9.05 0.25 13.55
N LYS A 433 -10.01 -0.66 13.58
CA LYS A 433 -9.90 -2.05 14.02
C LYS A 433 -10.36 -2.99 12.91
N ALA A 434 -9.97 -4.26 12.98
CA ALA A 434 -10.50 -5.30 12.11
C ALA A 434 -12.03 -5.40 12.22
N SER A 435 -12.71 -5.84 11.16
CA SER A 435 -14.14 -6.19 11.21
C SER A 435 -14.44 -7.34 12.16
N ASN A 436 -13.49 -8.25 12.31
CA ASN A 436 -13.56 -9.50 13.05
C ASN A 436 -12.48 -9.57 14.15
N THR A 437 -12.21 -8.43 14.80
CA THR A 437 -11.21 -8.26 15.88
C THR A 437 -11.16 -9.45 16.84
N GLY A 438 -10.09 -10.25 16.74
CA GLY A 438 -9.71 -11.34 17.63
C GLY A 438 -8.45 -11.01 18.43
N ALA A 439 -8.28 -11.69 19.56
CA ALA A 439 -7.09 -11.50 20.40
C ALA A 439 -5.85 -12.14 19.76
N ASN A 440 -4.73 -11.43 19.78
CA ASN A 440 -3.45 -11.76 19.15
C ASN A 440 -3.44 -11.71 17.61
N ASP A 441 -4.46 -11.14 16.97
CA ASP A 441 -4.49 -11.00 15.50
C ASP A 441 -3.43 -10.00 14.98
N GLY A 442 -3.01 -9.05 15.82
CA GLY A 442 -1.95 -8.08 15.51
C GLY A 442 -2.31 -7.10 14.38
N PHE A 443 -3.57 -6.66 14.28
CA PHE A 443 -4.01 -5.73 13.25
C PHE A 443 -3.19 -4.42 13.28
N GLY A 444 -2.64 -4.02 12.13
CA GLY A 444 -1.67 -2.91 12.08
C GLY A 444 -0.21 -3.35 12.21
N ILE A 445 0.09 -4.66 12.14
CA ILE A 445 1.47 -5.17 11.99
C ILE A 445 2.18 -4.49 10.81
N SER A 446 1.48 -4.31 9.70
CA SER A 446 1.91 -3.61 8.49
C SER A 446 0.77 -2.69 7.99
N VAL A 447 1.14 -1.54 7.42
CA VAL A 447 0.19 -0.56 6.85
C VAL A 447 0.76 0.06 5.59
N ALA A 448 -0.10 0.37 4.62
CA ALA A 448 0.27 1.10 3.40
C ALA A 448 -0.86 2.05 2.96
N LEU A 449 -0.49 3.17 2.33
CA LEU A 449 -1.41 4.23 1.92
C LEU A 449 -1.13 4.68 0.48
N SER A 450 -2.19 4.78 -0.32
CA SER A 450 -2.17 5.48 -1.61
C SER A 450 -3.49 6.25 -1.81
N GLY A 451 -3.39 7.57 -1.71
CA GLY A 451 -4.46 8.56 -1.83
C GLY A 451 -5.61 8.39 -0.83
N ASN A 452 -6.62 7.63 -1.26
CA ASN A 452 -7.81 7.32 -0.47
C ASN A 452 -7.89 5.83 -0.09
N THR A 453 -6.88 5.02 -0.40
CA THR A 453 -6.82 3.58 -0.07
C THR A 453 -5.84 3.36 1.07
N LEU A 454 -6.26 2.62 2.08
CA LEU A 454 -5.43 2.11 3.18
C LEU A 454 -5.46 0.59 3.11
N ALA A 455 -4.29 -0.04 3.09
CA ALA A 455 -4.13 -1.47 3.34
C ALA A 455 -3.57 -1.68 4.75
N VAL A 456 -4.07 -2.69 5.47
CA VAL A 456 -3.62 -3.07 6.82
C VAL A 456 -3.47 -4.58 6.91
N GLY A 457 -2.32 -5.06 7.37
CA GLY A 457 -2.09 -6.46 7.69
C GLY A 457 -2.49 -6.85 9.12
N ALA A 458 -2.84 -8.12 9.30
CA ALA A 458 -3.03 -8.80 10.57
C ALA A 458 -2.53 -10.25 10.42
N ARG A 459 -1.20 -10.43 10.41
CA ARG A 459 -0.55 -11.71 10.08
C ARG A 459 -0.97 -12.89 10.97
N SER A 460 -1.34 -12.59 12.21
CA SER A 460 -1.71 -13.60 13.20
C SER A 460 -3.21 -13.87 13.28
N GLU A 461 -4.02 -13.19 12.43
CA GLU A 461 -5.45 -13.46 12.30
C GLU A 461 -5.70 -14.94 11.96
N SER A 462 -6.73 -15.50 12.59
CA SER A 462 -7.03 -16.91 12.50
C SER A 462 -8.29 -17.14 11.69
N SER A 463 -8.19 -17.81 10.53
CA SER A 463 -9.36 -18.19 9.73
C SER A 463 -9.00 -19.15 8.61
N ASN A 464 -9.88 -20.09 8.25
CA ASN A 464 -9.72 -20.86 6.99
C ASN A 464 -10.48 -20.25 5.80
N ALA A 465 -10.97 -19.02 5.95
CA ALA A 465 -11.51 -18.24 4.84
C ALA A 465 -10.44 -18.03 3.75
N THR A 466 -10.86 -18.09 2.48
CA THR A 466 -9.98 -17.88 1.31
C THR A 466 -10.50 -16.74 0.45
N GLY A 467 -9.59 -16.11 -0.30
CA GLY A 467 -9.92 -15.04 -1.23
C GLY A 467 -10.47 -13.79 -0.53
N ILE A 468 -11.60 -13.26 -1.00
CA ILE A 468 -12.05 -11.90 -0.66
C ILE A 468 -13.44 -11.93 -0.05
N ASN A 469 -13.59 -11.28 1.10
CA ASN A 469 -14.81 -11.20 1.91
C ASN A 469 -15.38 -12.59 2.27
N GLY A 470 -14.49 -13.56 2.50
CA GLY A 470 -14.83 -14.88 3.03
C GLY A 470 -15.42 -14.81 4.44
N ALA A 471 -16.16 -15.84 4.83
CA ALA A 471 -16.79 -15.92 6.15
C ALA A 471 -15.80 -16.42 7.20
N ASP A 472 -15.42 -15.54 8.13
CA ASP A 472 -14.51 -15.85 9.22
C ASP A 472 -15.07 -16.91 10.21
N ASN A 473 -14.18 -17.73 10.77
CA ASN A 473 -14.49 -18.81 11.70
C ASN A 473 -13.36 -19.25 12.65
N ASN A 474 -12.21 -18.57 12.73
CA ASN A 474 -11.13 -18.92 13.67
C ASN A 474 -10.57 -20.36 13.58
N SER A 475 -10.71 -21.06 12.45
CA SER A 475 -10.37 -22.49 12.34
C SER A 475 -8.95 -22.83 11.83
N ALA A 476 -8.18 -21.84 11.35
CA ALA A 476 -6.77 -22.01 10.99
C ALA A 476 -5.96 -20.89 11.66
N SER A 477 -5.11 -21.23 12.63
CA SER A 477 -4.38 -20.27 13.46
C SER A 477 -3.27 -19.55 12.69
N ALA A 478 -3.14 -18.24 12.87
CA ALA A 478 -2.10 -17.41 12.23
C ALA A 478 -1.98 -17.65 10.71
N SER A 479 -3.12 -17.84 10.05
CA SER A 479 -3.18 -17.90 8.59
C SER A 479 -3.14 -16.51 7.95
N GLY A 480 -3.50 -15.49 8.73
CA GLY A 480 -3.25 -14.07 8.46
C GLY A 480 -4.24 -13.44 7.48
N ALA A 481 -4.51 -12.15 7.66
CA ALA A 481 -5.43 -11.39 6.82
C ALA A 481 -4.86 -10.03 6.41
N ALA A 482 -5.38 -9.50 5.30
CA ALA A 482 -5.22 -8.11 4.91
C ALA A 482 -6.59 -7.43 4.78
N TYR A 483 -6.66 -6.16 5.15
CA TYR A 483 -7.88 -5.36 5.18
C TYR A 483 -7.68 -4.12 4.33
N VAL A 484 -8.63 -3.83 3.44
CA VAL A 484 -8.60 -2.61 2.62
C VAL A 484 -9.70 -1.67 3.08
N PHE A 485 -9.34 -0.43 3.37
CA PHE A 485 -10.25 0.66 3.69
C PHE A 485 -10.16 1.74 2.61
N THR A 486 -11.29 2.40 2.34
CA THR A 486 -11.36 3.52 1.40
C THR A 486 -11.97 4.75 2.05
N ARG A 487 -11.40 5.92 1.75
CA ARG A 487 -11.88 7.22 2.21
C ARG A 487 -12.80 7.86 1.19
N THR A 488 -14.00 8.22 1.63
CA THR A 488 -14.88 9.17 0.94
C THR A 488 -15.02 10.40 1.82
N ASP A 489 -14.69 11.57 1.29
CA ASP A 489 -14.55 12.83 2.03
C ASP A 489 -13.63 12.68 3.26
N THR A 490 -14.22 12.61 4.46
CA THR A 490 -13.54 12.44 5.75
C THR A 490 -13.79 11.07 6.40
N THR A 491 -14.56 10.18 5.77
CA THR A 491 -14.99 8.90 6.36
C THR A 491 -14.28 7.73 5.70
N TRP A 492 -13.57 6.94 6.50
CA TRP A 492 -13.00 5.67 6.08
C TRP A 492 -14.02 4.54 6.26
N ASN A 493 -14.12 3.66 5.26
CA ASN A 493 -14.98 2.48 5.29
C ASN A 493 -14.19 1.28 4.80
N GLN A 494 -14.36 0.11 5.41
CA GLN A 494 -13.78 -1.12 4.89
C GLN A 494 -14.40 -1.47 3.54
N GLN A 495 -13.55 -1.75 2.57
CA GLN A 495 -13.89 -2.19 1.21
C GLN A 495 -13.65 -3.70 1.04
N ALA A 496 -12.65 -4.26 1.71
CA ALA A 496 -12.35 -5.69 1.66
C ALA A 496 -11.76 -6.24 2.97
N TYR A 497 -12.06 -7.51 3.22
CA TYR A 497 -11.27 -8.46 4.00
C TYR A 497 -10.66 -9.46 3.00
N ILE A 498 -9.37 -9.72 3.10
CA ILE A 498 -8.61 -10.48 2.10
C ILE A 498 -7.78 -11.55 2.80
N LYS A 499 -7.81 -12.75 2.22
CA LYS A 499 -7.09 -13.96 2.61
C LYS A 499 -6.39 -14.54 1.38
N ALA A 500 -5.38 -15.38 1.60
CA ALA A 500 -4.75 -16.15 0.53
C ALA A 500 -5.76 -17.01 -0.25
N SER A 501 -5.43 -17.40 -1.49
CA SER A 501 -6.23 -18.40 -2.24
C SER A 501 -6.14 -19.79 -1.59
N ASN A 502 -4.98 -20.07 -1.00
CA ASN A 502 -4.54 -21.35 -0.45
C ASN A 502 -4.40 -21.34 1.09
N THR A 503 -5.13 -20.47 1.81
CA THR A 503 -5.04 -20.24 3.27
C THR A 503 -4.87 -21.52 4.12
N GLN A 504 -3.74 -21.61 4.82
CA GLN A 504 -3.38 -22.63 5.81
C GLN A 504 -2.94 -22.00 7.14
N ALA A 505 -2.90 -22.80 8.20
CA ALA A 505 -2.47 -22.34 9.52
C ALA A 505 -0.96 -22.14 9.56
N GLY A 506 -0.50 -20.93 9.86
CA GLY A 506 0.91 -20.55 9.83
C GLY A 506 1.34 -19.74 8.59
N ASP A 507 0.47 -19.56 7.60
CA ASP A 507 0.82 -18.80 6.39
C ASP A 507 1.15 -17.32 6.65
N ASN A 508 0.75 -16.74 7.78
CA ASN A 508 1.07 -15.35 8.16
C ASN A 508 0.74 -14.28 7.09
N PHE A 509 -0.26 -14.52 6.23
CA PHE A 509 -0.67 -13.60 5.18
C PHE A 509 -0.99 -12.20 5.72
N GLY A 510 -0.41 -11.15 5.14
CA GLY A 510 -0.50 -9.80 5.70
C GLY A 510 0.65 -9.44 6.64
N ALA A 511 1.71 -10.26 6.71
CA ALA A 511 2.97 -9.88 7.34
C ALA A 511 3.52 -8.57 6.75
N ALA A 512 3.48 -8.45 5.42
CA ALA A 512 3.75 -7.21 4.69
C ALA A 512 2.60 -6.87 3.72
N VAL A 513 2.30 -5.58 3.56
CA VAL A 513 1.33 -5.05 2.58
C VAL A 513 1.89 -3.80 1.92
N ASP A 514 1.64 -3.63 0.62
CA ASP A 514 1.82 -2.34 -0.05
C ASP A 514 0.74 -2.09 -1.12
N VAL A 515 0.40 -0.83 -1.38
CA VAL A 515 -0.72 -0.45 -2.25
C VAL A 515 -0.40 0.80 -3.08
N ASP A 516 -0.59 0.70 -4.40
CA ASP A 516 -0.55 1.86 -5.30
C ASP A 516 -1.82 1.91 -6.16
N GLY A 517 -2.63 2.96 -5.94
CA GLY A 517 -3.89 3.20 -6.62
C GLY A 517 -4.89 2.06 -6.46
N ASP A 518 -4.94 1.19 -7.47
CA ASP A 518 -5.82 0.02 -7.58
C ASP A 518 -5.08 -1.32 -7.47
N ILE A 519 -3.76 -1.35 -7.26
CA ILE A 519 -2.96 -2.57 -7.08
C ILE A 519 -2.55 -2.69 -5.61
N LEU A 520 -2.75 -3.87 -5.04
CA LEU A 520 -2.35 -4.24 -3.68
C LEU A 520 -1.47 -5.49 -3.78
N ILE A 521 -0.34 -5.49 -3.08
CA ILE A 521 0.46 -6.69 -2.83
C ILE A 521 0.44 -7.04 -1.34
N VAL A 522 0.34 -8.34 -1.06
CA VAL A 522 0.36 -8.89 0.30
C VAL A 522 1.38 -10.02 0.37
N GLY A 523 2.30 -9.98 1.34
CA GLY A 523 3.31 -11.00 1.59
C GLY A 523 3.02 -11.86 2.83
N THR A 524 3.68 -13.02 2.90
CA THR A 524 3.58 -14.00 4.00
C THR A 524 4.84 -14.13 4.86
N GLY A 525 6.02 -13.75 4.33
CA GLY A 525 7.30 -13.92 5.02
C GLY A 525 7.33 -13.21 6.37
N VAL A 526 7.91 -13.88 7.38
CA VAL A 526 7.98 -13.40 8.77
C VAL A 526 9.41 -13.11 9.21
N ASP A 527 9.54 -12.24 10.20
CA ASP A 527 10.81 -11.88 10.81
C ASP A 527 11.21 -12.85 11.94
N ASP A 528 12.49 -12.84 12.30
CA ASP A 528 13.17 -13.73 13.28
C ASP A 528 12.66 -13.60 14.75
N LEU A 529 11.51 -12.96 14.97
CA LEU A 529 10.96 -12.64 16.30
C LEU A 529 10.06 -13.73 16.89
N GLY A 530 10.03 -14.93 16.31
CA GLY A 530 9.40 -16.10 16.92
C GLY A 530 9.42 -17.36 16.05
N PRO A 531 9.01 -18.52 16.60
CA PRO A 531 8.90 -19.78 15.88
C PRO A 531 7.61 -19.82 15.05
N PHE A 532 7.38 -18.76 14.27
CA PHE A 532 6.25 -18.68 13.36
C PHE A 532 6.69 -19.25 12.01
N PRO A 533 6.03 -20.31 11.51
CA PRO A 533 6.24 -20.71 10.13
C PRO A 533 5.74 -19.61 9.17
N SER A 534 6.07 -19.75 7.90
CA SER A 534 5.60 -18.95 6.76
C SER A 534 4.81 -19.86 5.81
N GLU A 535 4.33 -19.32 4.69
CA GLU A 535 3.74 -20.15 3.64
C GLU A 535 4.76 -21.17 3.12
N ASP A 536 4.35 -22.44 3.14
CA ASP A 536 5.09 -23.57 2.61
C ASP A 536 4.65 -23.82 1.15
N SER A 537 5.56 -23.79 0.18
CA SER A 537 5.26 -24.31 -1.16
C SER A 537 6.48 -24.61 -2.02
N GLY A 538 6.46 -25.75 -2.71
CA GLY A 538 7.41 -26.07 -3.78
C GLY A 538 7.12 -25.39 -5.13
N ALA A 539 6.20 -24.43 -5.17
CA ALA A 539 5.93 -23.60 -6.35
C ALA A 539 7.07 -22.58 -6.61
N ASN A 540 7.38 -22.37 -7.89
CA ASN A 540 8.38 -21.41 -8.36
C ASN A 540 7.76 -20.39 -9.32
N GLY A 541 8.22 -19.14 -9.26
CA GLY A 541 7.80 -18.06 -10.16
C GLY A 541 6.36 -17.62 -9.93
N VAL A 542 5.58 -17.48 -10.99
CA VAL A 542 4.24 -16.85 -10.94
C VAL A 542 3.16 -17.89 -11.27
N ASN A 543 2.13 -17.98 -10.42
CA ASN A 543 1.04 -18.95 -10.46
C ASN A 543 1.51 -20.41 -10.64
N GLY A 544 2.50 -20.80 -9.85
CA GLY A 544 2.77 -22.23 -9.58
C GLY A 544 1.61 -22.89 -8.83
N ASN A 545 1.76 -24.16 -8.48
CA ASN A 545 0.72 -24.89 -7.75
C ASN A 545 0.61 -24.39 -6.29
N ASP A 546 -0.33 -23.51 -6.01
CA ASP A 546 -0.56 -22.94 -4.67
C ASP A 546 -1.10 -23.97 -3.65
N SER A 547 -1.42 -25.19 -4.10
CA SER A 547 -1.69 -26.34 -3.22
C SER A 547 -0.47 -27.23 -2.94
N ASP A 548 0.72 -26.89 -3.45
CA ASP A 548 1.97 -27.55 -3.10
C ASP A 548 2.44 -27.01 -1.74
N ASN A 549 2.83 -27.90 -0.83
CA ASN A 549 3.30 -27.57 0.53
C ASN A 549 4.63 -28.31 0.83
N SER A 550 5.49 -28.50 -0.17
CA SER A 550 6.65 -29.39 -0.09
C SER A 550 7.98 -28.74 0.32
N ILE A 551 8.06 -27.39 0.31
CA ILE A 551 9.24 -26.63 0.74
C ILE A 551 8.83 -25.69 1.88
N VAL A 552 9.36 -25.98 3.07
CA VAL A 552 9.00 -25.28 4.31
C VAL A 552 9.48 -23.82 4.33
N ASP A 553 8.68 -22.94 4.90
CA ASP A 553 9.03 -21.53 5.19
C ASP A 553 9.57 -20.73 3.99
N SER A 554 9.21 -21.17 2.78
CA SER A 554 9.68 -20.58 1.52
C SER A 554 9.04 -19.23 1.21
N GLY A 555 7.81 -19.01 1.67
CA GLY A 555 7.09 -17.74 1.61
C GLY A 555 6.56 -17.38 0.21
N ALA A 556 5.59 -16.48 0.16
CA ALA A 556 4.83 -16.09 -1.02
C ALA A 556 4.41 -14.62 -0.99
N ALA A 557 4.03 -14.10 -2.16
CA ALA A 557 3.33 -12.83 -2.28
C ALA A 557 2.12 -12.94 -3.23
N TYR A 558 1.09 -12.16 -2.96
CA TYR A 558 -0.20 -12.23 -3.63
C TYR A 558 -0.55 -10.85 -4.17
N ILE A 559 -0.86 -10.77 -5.46
CA ILE A 559 -1.18 -9.52 -6.14
C ILE A 559 -2.69 -9.45 -6.34
N PHE A 560 -3.31 -8.38 -5.86
CA PHE A 560 -4.72 -8.08 -5.99
C PHE A 560 -4.89 -6.79 -6.79
N ARG A 561 -5.99 -6.71 -7.54
CA ARG A 561 -6.37 -5.49 -8.26
C ARG A 561 -7.83 -5.14 -8.05
N ARG A 562 -8.09 -3.84 -7.89
CA ARG A 562 -9.42 -3.24 -7.78
C ARG A 562 -9.94 -2.83 -9.15
N VAL A 563 -11.22 -3.12 -9.40
CA VAL A 563 -12.00 -2.54 -10.51
C VAL A 563 -13.28 -1.99 -9.90
N GLY A 564 -13.46 -0.66 -9.96
CA GLY A 564 -14.54 0.03 -9.26
C GLY A 564 -14.40 -0.13 -7.74
N SER A 565 -15.32 -0.86 -7.10
CA SER A 565 -15.26 -1.19 -5.67
C SER A 565 -14.79 -2.61 -5.36
N THR A 566 -14.54 -3.43 -6.39
CA THR A 566 -14.32 -4.88 -6.24
C THR A 566 -12.85 -5.21 -6.38
N TRP A 567 -12.26 -5.83 -5.35
CA TRP A 567 -10.94 -6.42 -5.41
C TRP A 567 -10.99 -7.84 -6.00
N SER A 568 -9.88 -8.27 -6.60
CA SER A 568 -9.73 -9.61 -7.19
C SER A 568 -8.26 -10.00 -7.24
N GLN A 569 -7.92 -11.23 -6.83
CA GLN A 569 -6.55 -11.76 -6.95
C GLN A 569 -6.18 -11.91 -8.43
N GLN A 570 -5.03 -11.38 -8.82
CA GLN A 570 -4.47 -11.46 -10.17
C GLN A 570 -3.36 -12.51 -10.25
N ALA A 571 -2.53 -12.64 -9.20
CA ALA A 571 -1.43 -13.59 -9.16
C ALA A 571 -1.08 -14.05 -7.73
N TYR A 572 -0.46 -15.22 -7.68
CA TYR A 572 0.33 -15.78 -6.59
C TYR A 572 1.78 -15.83 -7.09
N VAL A 573 2.74 -15.42 -6.26
CA VAL A 573 4.12 -15.16 -6.65
C VAL A 573 5.07 -15.80 -5.63
N LYS A 574 6.08 -16.48 -6.16
CA LYS A 574 7.17 -17.16 -5.46
C LYS A 574 8.50 -16.74 -6.07
N ALA A 575 9.59 -17.05 -5.37
CA ALA A 575 10.94 -16.98 -5.92
C ALA A 575 11.07 -17.81 -7.23
N SER A 576 11.98 -17.42 -8.13
CA SER A 576 12.34 -18.26 -9.29
C SER A 576 13.05 -19.56 -8.87
N ASN A 577 13.77 -19.49 -7.75
CA ASN A 577 14.66 -20.50 -7.20
C ASN A 577 14.29 -20.85 -5.75
N THR A 578 12.98 -20.98 -5.47
CA THR A 578 12.39 -21.29 -4.16
C THR A 578 13.19 -22.30 -3.33
N GLY A 579 13.83 -21.82 -2.26
CA GLY A 579 14.48 -22.59 -1.21
C GLY A 579 13.62 -22.73 0.05
N SER A 580 14.03 -23.61 0.95
CA SER A 580 13.47 -23.67 2.31
C SER A 580 13.98 -22.51 3.13
N ASP A 581 13.16 -21.97 4.03
CA ASP A 581 13.51 -20.84 4.91
C ASP A 581 13.82 -19.51 4.19
N ASP A 582 13.72 -19.42 2.86
CA ASP A 582 13.96 -18.20 2.06
C ASP A 582 13.13 -16.98 2.51
N LEU A 583 11.93 -17.23 3.08
CA LEU A 583 10.98 -16.24 3.58
C LEU A 583 10.61 -15.15 2.55
N PHE A 584 10.34 -15.58 1.31
CA PHE A 584 9.87 -14.71 0.24
C PHE A 584 8.55 -14.01 0.64
N GLY A 585 8.45 -12.70 0.39
CA GLY A 585 7.31 -11.91 0.83
C GLY A 585 7.46 -11.25 2.20
N ILE A 586 8.63 -11.32 2.85
CA ILE A 586 8.93 -10.58 4.08
C ILE A 586 8.71 -9.07 3.93
N ALA A 587 9.00 -8.54 2.74
CA ALA A 587 8.85 -7.14 2.40
C ALA A 587 8.37 -7.06 0.95
N VAL A 588 7.41 -6.17 0.71
CA VAL A 588 6.78 -5.97 -0.61
C VAL A 588 6.69 -4.47 -0.89
N ALA A 589 6.85 -4.09 -2.16
CA ALA A 589 6.61 -2.73 -2.62
C ALA A 589 6.01 -2.72 -4.03
N VAL A 590 5.14 -1.76 -4.33
CA VAL A 590 4.50 -1.56 -5.64
C VAL A 590 4.56 -0.09 -6.07
N SER A 591 4.87 0.15 -7.34
CA SER A 591 4.83 1.48 -7.95
C SER A 591 4.47 1.37 -9.42
N GLY A 592 3.30 1.91 -9.79
CA GLY A 592 2.72 1.75 -11.11
C GLY A 592 2.43 0.29 -11.44
N ASP A 593 3.11 -0.24 -12.46
CA ASP A 593 3.03 -1.64 -12.88
C ASP A 593 4.15 -2.53 -12.30
N THR A 594 5.09 -1.93 -11.56
CA THR A 594 6.32 -2.58 -11.11
C THR A 594 6.20 -2.98 -9.65
N ILE A 595 6.63 -4.19 -9.33
CA ILE A 595 6.50 -4.82 -8.00
C ILE A 595 7.87 -5.34 -7.57
N ALA A 596 8.25 -5.14 -6.31
CA ALA A 596 9.44 -5.71 -5.69
C ALA A 596 9.05 -6.59 -4.49
N VAL A 597 9.67 -7.76 -4.35
CA VAL A 597 9.46 -8.69 -3.24
C VAL A 597 10.80 -9.18 -2.69
N GLY A 598 11.01 -9.02 -1.37
CA GLY A 598 12.20 -9.52 -0.67
C GLY A 598 12.08 -10.99 -0.26
N ALA A 599 13.23 -11.67 -0.23
CA ALA A 599 13.43 -12.98 0.40
C ALA A 599 14.78 -12.92 1.12
N TYR A 600 14.76 -12.52 2.39
CA TYR A 600 15.98 -12.08 3.09
C TYR A 600 16.92 -13.23 3.48
N ARG A 601 16.41 -14.45 3.52
CA ARG A 601 17.20 -15.65 3.82
C ARG A 601 17.64 -16.45 2.60
N GLU A 602 17.40 -15.93 1.40
CA GLU A 602 17.77 -16.63 0.17
C GLU A 602 19.29 -16.88 0.09
N ASP A 603 19.65 -18.16 -0.10
CA ASP A 603 21.02 -18.67 0.11
C ASP A 603 22.00 -18.47 -1.07
N SER A 604 21.52 -17.98 -2.22
CA SER A 604 22.31 -18.15 -3.44
C SER A 604 23.47 -17.16 -3.57
N ASN A 605 24.57 -17.67 -4.13
CA ASN A 605 25.83 -16.99 -4.37
C ASN A 605 25.82 -16.17 -5.69
N ALA A 606 24.64 -15.95 -6.27
CA ALA A 606 24.47 -15.10 -7.44
C ALA A 606 24.77 -13.64 -7.10
N THR A 607 25.70 -13.01 -7.83
CA THR A 607 26.14 -11.60 -7.65
C THR A 607 25.63 -10.68 -8.77
N THR A 608 24.62 -11.12 -9.52
CA THR A 608 24.11 -10.43 -10.72
C THR A 608 22.61 -10.19 -10.64
N ILE A 609 22.14 -9.09 -11.24
CA ILE A 609 20.75 -8.62 -11.15
C ILE A 609 19.78 -9.36 -12.12
N ASN A 610 20.30 -10.33 -12.89
CA ASN A 610 19.55 -11.00 -13.96
C ASN A 610 18.94 -12.33 -13.47
N PRO A 611 17.67 -12.63 -13.78
CA PRO A 611 17.03 -13.88 -13.40
C PRO A 611 17.43 -15.06 -14.31
N GLY A 612 17.30 -16.29 -13.80
CA GLY A 612 17.55 -17.53 -14.55
C GLY A 612 19.04 -17.83 -14.78
N SER A 613 19.93 -17.21 -14.00
CA SER A 613 21.36 -17.49 -14.00
C SER A 613 21.67 -18.82 -13.33
N ALA A 614 22.75 -19.49 -13.74
CA ALA A 614 23.19 -20.73 -13.08
C ALA A 614 23.70 -20.53 -11.63
N ALA A 615 23.90 -19.27 -11.21
CA ALA A 615 24.34 -18.93 -9.87
C ALA A 615 23.19 -18.85 -8.85
N GLU A 616 21.93 -18.68 -9.30
CA GLU A 616 20.72 -18.76 -8.46
C GLU A 616 20.50 -20.16 -7.84
N ALA A 617 21.25 -21.16 -8.29
CA ALA A 617 21.24 -22.54 -7.77
C ALA A 617 22.49 -22.88 -6.93
N ASP A 618 23.40 -21.93 -6.68
CA ASP A 618 24.59 -22.11 -5.84
C ASP A 618 24.33 -21.58 -4.43
N ASN A 619 23.67 -22.38 -3.59
CA ASN A 619 23.31 -22.05 -2.20
C ASN A 619 24.52 -22.12 -1.23
N SER A 620 25.65 -21.51 -1.60
CA SER A 620 26.87 -21.46 -0.78
C SER A 620 27.03 -20.16 0.01
N ALA A 621 26.11 -19.21 -0.13
CA ALA A 621 26.10 -17.93 0.57
C ALA A 621 24.85 -17.81 1.45
N THR A 622 24.79 -18.64 2.50
CA THR A 622 23.58 -18.80 3.34
C THR A 622 23.07 -17.48 3.89
N ASP A 623 21.75 -17.25 3.87
CA ASP A 623 21.12 -16.01 4.33
C ASP A 623 21.68 -14.71 3.67
N ALA A 624 22.23 -14.78 2.45
CA ALA A 624 22.71 -13.59 1.73
C ALA A 624 21.54 -12.68 1.29
N GLY A 625 20.38 -13.29 1.01
CA GLY A 625 19.13 -12.61 0.67
C GLY A 625 19.04 -12.09 -0.76
N ALA A 626 17.83 -11.87 -1.24
CA ALA A 626 17.51 -11.41 -2.60
C ALA A 626 16.27 -10.51 -2.66
N VAL A 627 16.13 -9.77 -3.77
CA VAL A 627 14.86 -9.10 -4.13
C VAL A 627 14.46 -9.45 -5.57
N TYR A 628 13.21 -9.83 -5.76
CA TYR A 628 12.64 -10.22 -7.03
C TYR A 628 11.76 -9.08 -7.56
N VAL A 629 12.00 -8.65 -8.79
CA VAL A 629 11.22 -7.55 -9.41
C VAL A 629 10.35 -8.11 -10.52
N PHE A 630 9.06 -7.76 -10.51
CA PHE A 630 8.06 -8.18 -11.48
C PHE A 630 7.43 -6.96 -12.18
N GLN A 631 7.02 -7.13 -13.44
CA GLN A 631 6.31 -6.14 -14.27
C GLN A 631 5.48 -6.84 -15.37
#